data_AF-A0A1K1RVR4-F1
#
_entry.id   AF-A0A1K1RVR4-F1
#
_cell.length_a   1.000
_cell.length_b   1.000
_cell.length_c   1.000
_cell.angle_alpha   90.00
_cell.angle_beta   90.00
_cell.angle_gamma   90.00
#
_symmetry.space_group_name_H-M   'P 1'
#
loop_
_entity.id
_entity.type
_entity.pdbx_description
1 polymer ?
#
loop_
_entity_poly.entity_id
_entity_poly.type
_entity_poly.pdbx_seq_one_letter_code
_entity_poly.pdbx_strand_id
1 'polypeptide(L)'
;MNAPDCGWGVYVPGAFSPDNDGKNDVLRPVVLGSVKKYVFTVFDRWGTIIYQTNQTDQGWDGMYKNQPANIGAYVWMCEYELKGDEPKIIRGAATLLR
;
A
#
# COMPACT_ATOMS: atom_id res chain seq x y z
N MET A 1 8.52 1.78 29.24
CA MET A 1 8.20 2.76 28.17
C MET A 1 8.70 2.12 26.88
N ASN A 2 7.83 1.41 26.16
CA ASN A 2 8.25 0.70 24.95
C ASN A 2 8.33 1.72 23.82
N ALA A 3 9.53 1.93 23.28
CA ALA A 3 9.69 2.61 22.00
C ALA A 3 8.88 1.85 20.93
N PRO A 4 8.17 2.54 20.02
CA PRO A 4 7.56 1.86 18.90
C PRO A 4 8.66 1.16 18.13
N ASP A 5 8.46 -0.13 17.86
CA ASP A 5 9.35 -1.04 17.13
C ASP A 5 9.78 -0.40 15.79
N CYS A 6 10.88 0.35 15.83
CA CYS A 6 11.50 0.98 14.66
C CYS A 6 12.58 0.02 14.17
N GLY A 7 12.18 -1.12 13.62
CA GLY A 7 13.13 -2.16 13.24
C GLY A 7 12.48 -3.28 12.48
N TRP A 8 12.38 -3.10 11.17
CA TRP A 8 11.82 -4.04 10.19
C TRP A 8 10.30 -4.15 10.19
N GLY A 9 9.73 -4.08 8.98
CA GLY A 9 8.28 -4.13 8.82
C GLY A 9 7.80 -3.45 7.55
N VAL A 10 6.48 -3.40 7.42
CA VAL A 10 5.80 -2.77 6.30
C VAL A 10 4.94 -1.65 6.84
N TYR A 11 5.16 -0.45 6.31
CA TYR A 11 4.36 0.74 6.58
C TYR A 11 3.61 1.15 5.31
N VAL A 12 2.34 1.53 5.43
CA VAL A 12 1.56 2.04 4.31
C VAL A 12 1.07 3.44 4.66
N PRO A 13 1.29 4.46 3.82
CA PRO A 13 0.81 5.80 4.09
C PRO A 13 -0.72 5.83 4.13
N GLY A 14 -1.27 6.64 5.04
CA GLY A 14 -2.71 6.78 5.21
C GLY A 14 -3.38 7.69 4.17
N ALA A 15 -2.61 8.41 3.36
CA ALA A 15 -3.12 9.26 2.29
C ALA A 15 -2.08 9.40 1.17
N PHE A 16 -2.55 9.67 -0.05
CA PHE A 16 -1.72 9.87 -1.23
C PHE A 16 -2.44 10.83 -2.21
N SER A 17 -1.68 11.58 -2.98
CA SER A 17 -2.13 12.64 -3.88
C SER A 17 -1.41 12.49 -5.23
N PRO A 18 -2.04 11.89 -6.25
CA PRO A 18 -1.45 11.76 -7.58
C PRO A 18 -1.53 13.08 -8.35
N ASP A 19 -0.89 14.12 -7.83
CA ASP A 19 -0.79 15.46 -8.42
C ASP A 19 0.53 15.68 -9.20
N ASN A 20 1.37 14.64 -9.23
CA ASN A 20 2.63 14.57 -9.97
C ASN A 20 3.69 15.56 -9.43
N ASP A 21 3.67 15.82 -8.12
CA ASP A 21 4.65 16.65 -7.42
C ASP A 21 5.88 15.84 -6.91
N GLY A 22 5.85 14.52 -7.05
CA GLY A 22 6.89 13.58 -6.62
C GLY A 22 6.72 13.10 -5.17
N LYS A 23 5.66 13.51 -4.46
CA LYS A 23 5.43 13.24 -3.03
C LYS A 23 4.10 12.53 -2.84
N ASN A 24 4.18 11.26 -2.45
CA ASN A 24 3.01 10.42 -2.22
C ASN A 24 2.05 10.37 -3.43
N ASP A 25 2.58 10.39 -4.65
CA ASP A 25 1.78 10.22 -5.88
C ASP A 25 1.19 8.81 -6.00
N VAL A 26 1.83 7.84 -5.36
CA VAL A 26 1.43 6.43 -5.40
C VAL A 26 1.20 5.89 -4.00
N LEU A 27 0.08 5.20 -3.82
CA LEU A 27 -0.16 4.37 -2.66
C LEU A 27 0.66 3.09 -2.79
N ARG A 28 1.73 2.99 -2.00
CA ARG A 28 2.51 1.75 -1.88
C ARG A 28 2.98 1.50 -0.45
N PRO A 29 3.07 0.23 -0.04
CA PRO A 29 3.81 -0.17 1.13
C PRO A 29 5.31 0.19 1.03
N VAL A 30 5.81 0.85 2.08
CA VAL A 30 7.24 1.04 2.35
C VAL A 30 7.71 -0.14 3.17
N VAL A 31 8.58 -0.97 2.58
CA VAL A 31 9.10 -2.18 3.23
C VAL A 31 10.52 -1.93 3.73
N LEU A 32 10.74 -2.16 5.01
CA LEU A 32 12.07 -2.15 5.64
C LEU A 32 12.49 -3.59 5.92
N GLY A 33 13.32 -4.15 5.04
CA GLY A 33 13.85 -5.52 5.19
C GLY A 33 13.99 -6.24 3.85
N SER A 34 14.52 -7.46 3.89
CA SER A 34 14.64 -8.32 2.71
C SER A 34 13.34 -9.09 2.48
N VAL A 35 12.60 -8.71 1.45
CA VAL A 35 11.33 -9.36 1.07
C VAL A 35 11.60 -10.69 0.37
N LYS A 36 10.88 -11.73 0.82
CA LYS A 36 10.82 -13.05 0.20
C LYS A 36 9.51 -13.26 -0.58
N LYS A 37 8.39 -12.77 -0.03
CA LYS A 37 7.09 -12.74 -0.71
C LYS A 37 6.39 -11.42 -0.41
N TYR A 38 5.63 -10.93 -1.39
CA TYR A 38 4.88 -9.70 -1.27
C TYR A 38 3.72 -9.68 -2.25
N VAL A 39 2.54 -9.33 -1.75
CA VAL A 39 1.33 -9.04 -2.53
C VAL A 39 0.65 -7.85 -1.89
N PHE A 40 0.49 -6.77 -2.66
CA PHE A 40 -0.27 -5.60 -2.25
C PHE A 40 -1.53 -5.50 -3.11
N THR A 41 -2.68 -5.38 -2.46
CA THR A 41 -4.00 -5.33 -3.10
C THR A 41 -4.77 -4.12 -2.58
N VAL A 42 -5.37 -3.35 -3.48
CA VAL A 42 -6.26 -2.21 -3.16
C VAL A 42 -7.67 -2.53 -3.67
N PHE A 43 -8.66 -2.20 -2.85
CA PHE A 43 -10.06 -2.46 -3.08
C PHE A 43 -10.84 -1.15 -3.18
N ASP A 44 -11.86 -1.13 -4.05
CA ASP A 44 -12.87 -0.07 -4.01
C ASP A 44 -13.83 -0.23 -2.81
N ARG A 45 -14.79 0.70 -2.71
CA ARG A 45 -15.81 0.69 -1.66
C ARG A 45 -16.69 -0.58 -1.66
N TRP A 46 -16.78 -1.28 -2.77
CA TRP A 46 -17.60 -2.48 -2.95
C TRP A 46 -16.81 -3.78 -2.77
N GLY A 47 -15.53 -3.70 -2.40
CA GLY A 47 -14.66 -4.86 -2.25
C GLY A 47 -14.09 -5.39 -3.57
N THR A 48 -14.23 -4.64 -4.67
CA THR A 48 -13.64 -4.99 -5.96
C THR A 48 -12.16 -4.68 -5.93
N ILE A 49 -11.31 -5.64 -6.33
CA ILE A 49 -9.87 -5.39 -6.53
C ILE A 49 -9.71 -4.41 -7.69
N ILE A 50 -9.15 -3.23 -7.39
CA ILE A 50 -8.86 -2.20 -8.39
C ILE A 50 -7.37 -2.11 -8.74
N TYR A 51 -6.51 -2.63 -7.86
CA TYR A 51 -5.08 -2.69 -8.08
C TYR A 51 -4.48 -3.88 -7.32
N GLN A 52 -3.53 -4.57 -7.94
CA GLN A 52 -2.73 -5.60 -7.29
C GLN A 52 -1.32 -5.63 -7.88
N THR A 53 -0.32 -5.79 -7.02
CA THR A 53 1.07 -5.98 -7.45
C THR A 53 1.80 -6.94 -6.50
N ASN A 54 2.82 -7.60 -7.03
CA ASN A 54 3.80 -8.38 -6.27
C ASN A 54 5.18 -7.73 -6.25
N GLN A 55 5.29 -6.49 -6.74
CA GLN A 55 6.53 -5.71 -6.78
C GLN A 55 6.49 -4.60 -5.72
N THR A 56 7.55 -4.49 -4.92
CA THR A 56 7.61 -3.57 -3.76
C THR A 56 7.91 -2.12 -4.14
N ASP A 57 8.41 -1.90 -5.36
CA ASP A 57 8.69 -0.60 -5.97
C ASP A 57 7.48 -0.05 -6.75
N GLN A 58 6.44 -0.86 -6.96
CA GLN A 58 5.20 -0.42 -7.59
C GLN A 58 4.13 -0.02 -6.57
N GLY A 59 3.23 0.87 -7.00
CA GLY A 59 2.11 1.36 -6.21
C GLY A 59 0.91 1.74 -7.08
N TRP A 60 -0.21 1.98 -6.41
CA TRP A 60 -1.42 2.45 -7.07
C TRP A 60 -1.38 3.98 -7.20
N ASP A 61 -1.48 4.47 -8.42
CA ASP A 61 -1.46 5.90 -8.80
C ASP A 61 -2.85 6.56 -8.77
N GLY A 62 -3.87 5.87 -8.24
CA GLY A 62 -5.24 6.37 -8.25
C GLY A 62 -5.98 6.13 -9.57
N MET A 63 -5.42 5.38 -10.52
CA MET A 63 -6.09 5.01 -11.78
C MET A 63 -6.71 3.61 -11.71
N TYR A 64 -7.91 3.45 -12.26
CA TYR A 64 -8.55 2.15 -12.45
C TYR A 64 -9.18 2.11 -13.83
N LYS A 65 -8.83 1.10 -14.65
CA LYS A 65 -9.30 0.96 -16.04
C LYS A 65 -9.10 2.24 -16.88
N ASN A 66 -7.93 2.86 -16.78
CA ASN A 66 -7.57 4.13 -17.43
C ASN A 66 -8.48 5.31 -17.05
N GLN A 67 -9.23 5.21 -15.95
CA GLN A 67 -10.03 6.30 -15.41
C GLN A 67 -9.53 6.70 -14.02
N PRO A 68 -9.53 7.99 -13.71
CA PRO A 68 -9.17 8.46 -12.38
C PRO A 68 -10.21 7.99 -11.37
N ALA A 69 -9.76 7.39 -10.27
CA ALA A 69 -10.63 6.95 -9.20
C ALA A 69 -11.19 8.15 -8.42
N ASN A 70 -12.32 7.95 -7.74
CA ASN A 70 -12.97 9.00 -6.96
C ASN A 70 -12.16 9.36 -5.72
N ILE A 71 -12.17 10.63 -5.31
CA ILE A 71 -11.59 11.03 -4.01
C ILE A 71 -12.32 10.26 -2.90
N GLY A 72 -11.57 9.71 -1.96
CA GLY A 72 -12.16 8.96 -0.85
C GLY A 72 -11.21 7.96 -0.21
N ALA A 73 -11.75 7.19 0.74
CA ALA A 73 -11.03 6.12 1.41
C ALA A 73 -11.11 4.81 0.62
N TYR A 74 -9.95 4.20 0.42
CA TYR A 74 -9.75 2.90 -0.24
C TYR A 74 -9.15 1.92 0.76
N VAL A 75 -9.67 0.69 0.78
CA VAL A 75 -9.15 -0.37 1.64
C VAL A 75 -7.98 -1.04 0.93
N TRP A 76 -6.96 -1.41 1.69
CA TRP A 76 -5.82 -2.15 1.17
C TRP A 76 -5.46 -3.33 2.07
N MET A 77 -4.81 -4.32 1.46
CA MET A 77 -4.23 -5.47 2.13
C MET A 77 -2.82 -5.70 1.60
N CYS A 78 -1.86 -5.91 2.50
CA CYS A 78 -0.51 -6.31 2.15
C CYS A 78 -0.20 -7.64 2.84
N GLU A 79 0.08 -8.65 2.03
CA GLU A 79 0.60 -9.94 2.45
C GLU A 79 2.10 -9.94 2.17
N TYR A 80 2.94 -10.20 3.18
CA TYR A 80 4.38 -10.17 2.99
C TYR A 80 5.10 -11.20 3.87
N GLU A 81 6.27 -11.63 3.43
CA GLU A 81 7.18 -12.50 4.16
C GLU A 81 8.58 -11.90 4.05
N LEU A 82 9.20 -11.56 5.18
CA LEU A 82 10.61 -11.14 5.22
C LEU A 82 11.51 -12.37 5.38
N LYS A 83 12.77 -12.28 4.91
CA LYS A 83 13.75 -13.36 5.09
C LYS A 83 13.97 -13.61 6.59
N GLY A 84 13.62 -14.81 7.05
CA GLY A 84 13.79 -15.23 8.45
C GLY A 84 12.61 -14.89 9.36
N ASP A 85 11.52 -14.37 8.81
CA ASP A 85 10.29 -14.05 9.54
C ASP A 85 9.12 -14.89 9.02
N GLU A 86 8.05 -14.98 9.80
CA GLU A 86 6.82 -15.65 9.38
C GLU A 86 6.02 -14.78 8.39
N PRO A 87 5.21 -15.38 7.50
CA PRO A 87 4.28 -14.62 6.66
C PRO A 87 3.31 -13.79 7.50
N LYS A 88 3.14 -12.52 7.12
CA LYS A 88 2.30 -11.54 7.82
C LYS A 88 1.29 -10.93 6.85
N ILE A 89 0.13 -10.56 7.39
CA ILE A 89 -0.92 -9.84 6.67
C ILE A 89 -1.24 -8.58 7.45
N ILE A 90 -1.11 -7.43 6.80
CA ILE A 90 -1.54 -6.14 7.33
C ILE A 90 -2.64 -5.56 6.43
N ARG A 91 -3.54 -4.81 7.04
CA ARG A 91 -4.70 -4.21 6.37
C ARG A 91 -4.91 -2.80 6.90
N GLY A 92 -5.50 -1.95 6.06
CA GLY A 92 -5.86 -0.60 6.47
C GLY A 92 -6.64 0.11 5.39
N ALA A 93 -6.75 1.41 5.55
CA ALA A 93 -7.33 2.30 4.55
C ALA A 93 -6.35 3.41 4.22
N ALA A 94 -6.44 3.92 3.00
CA ALA A 94 -5.74 5.11 2.57
C ALA A 94 -6.71 6.06 1.87
N THR A 95 -6.54 7.35 2.09
CA THR A 95 -7.33 8.40 1.44
C THR A 95 -6.65 8.84 0.16
N LEU A 96 -7.33 8.68 -0.97
CA LEU A 96 -6.97 9.34 -2.23
C LEU A 96 -7.39 10.81 -2.15
N LEU A 97 -6.42 11.70 -2.22
CA LEU A 97 -6.59 13.15 -2.29
C LEU A 97 -6.38 13.64 -3.72
N ARG A 98 -6.71 14.91 -3.97
CA ARG A 98 -6.37 15.65 -5.19
C ARG A 98 -5.93 17.06 -4.85
#